data_AF-A0A1C6DZX9-F1
#
_entry.id   AF-A0A1C6DZX9-F1
#
_cell.length_a   1.000
_cell.length_b   1.000
_cell.length_c   1.000
_cell.angle_alpha   90.00
_cell.angle_beta   90.00
_cell.angle_gamma   90.00
#
_symmetry.space_group_name_H-M   'P 1'
#
loop_
_entity.id
_entity.type
_entity.pdbx_description
1 polymer ?
#
loop_
_entity_poly.entity_id
_entity_poly.type
_entity_poly.pdbx_seq_one_letter_code
_entity_poly.pdbx_strand_id
1 'polypeptide(L)'
;MSWEQDSKKAAELYPLMQKNDMDACGLLLELIERYAGAAVKSQLKDYNIYDTELEQEIMAEGCVTVCRKLSEGFWQSDERIAPEDVLRYCVGIYRRLAVRYGTKKAEELVHSQSLEGMEEGGQPLKTVSDPQGNPFDYFWKKEQFQIISQVIHMYMMEFFDFKREPYMLLCLGYAKILSHIIGDENKNNAVDWAFQYMKDHNVGQLSEEFKEEFNSSDREHQYEWGERYLKNLNKAYVCEDEEVIPVSDIVITEEFHTKAASQWCIRVNKAIIDKIASSILKDPTMTEILMEYADFKAAANKVKSRKKGDRA
;
A
#
# COMPACT_ATOMS: atom_id res chain seq x y z
N MET A 1 -8.23 -30.25 3.00
CA MET A 1 -8.62 -29.52 4.24
C MET A 1 -8.66 -28.04 3.92
N SER A 2 -9.54 -27.27 4.55
CA SER A 2 -9.65 -25.83 4.29
C SER A 2 -8.60 -25.04 5.08
N TRP A 3 -8.14 -23.91 4.53
CA TRP A 3 -7.17 -23.00 5.17
C TRP A 3 -7.55 -22.66 6.61
N GLU A 4 -8.84 -22.43 6.89
CA GLU A 4 -9.34 -22.09 8.22
C GLU A 4 -9.14 -23.21 9.26
N GLN A 5 -9.26 -24.47 8.84
CA GLN A 5 -9.02 -25.62 9.72
C GLN A 5 -7.54 -25.77 10.04
N ASP A 6 -6.69 -25.63 9.02
CA ASP A 6 -5.24 -25.75 9.16
C ASP A 6 -4.64 -24.56 9.92
N SER A 7 -5.20 -23.34 9.78
CA SER A 7 -4.84 -22.18 10.62
C SER A 7 -5.16 -22.39 12.10
N LYS A 8 -6.33 -22.93 12.44
CA LYS A 8 -6.67 -23.27 13.83
C LYS A 8 -5.75 -24.35 14.39
N LYS A 9 -5.45 -25.37 13.59
CA LYS A 9 -4.51 -26.42 13.97
C LYS A 9 -3.10 -25.87 14.20
N ALA A 10 -2.63 -24.94 13.37
CA ALA A 10 -1.34 -24.28 13.57
C ALA A 10 -1.29 -23.48 14.89
N ALA A 11 -2.39 -22.80 15.23
CA ALA A 11 -2.54 -22.06 16.48
C ALA A 11 -2.47 -22.98 17.72
N GLU A 12 -3.00 -24.20 17.62
CA GLU A 12 -2.95 -25.21 18.69
C GLU A 12 -1.56 -25.85 18.84
N LEU A 13 -0.86 -26.10 17.73
CA LEU A 13 0.46 -26.75 17.73
C LEU A 13 1.59 -25.83 18.22
N TYR A 14 1.48 -24.52 17.96
CA TYR A 14 2.56 -23.58 18.28
C TYR A 14 2.89 -23.48 19.79
N PRO A 15 1.92 -23.35 20.71
CA PRO A 15 2.18 -23.35 22.15
C PRO A 15 2.82 -24.64 22.66
N LEU A 16 2.57 -25.77 21.99
CA LEU A 16 3.19 -27.06 22.32
C LEU A 16 4.66 -27.09 21.86
N MET A 17 4.93 -26.58 20.65
CA MET A 17 6.30 -26.40 20.15
C MET A 17 7.13 -25.48 21.06
N GLN A 18 6.55 -24.41 21.62
CA GLN A 18 7.22 -23.56 22.62
C GLN A 18 7.61 -24.31 23.91
N LYS A 19 6.94 -25.42 24.22
CA LYS A 19 7.27 -26.31 25.34
C LYS A 19 8.25 -27.41 24.93
N ASN A 20 8.93 -27.25 23.80
CA ASN A 20 9.84 -28.22 23.18
C ASN A 20 9.17 -29.56 22.84
N ASP A 21 7.88 -29.55 22.52
CA ASP A 21 7.20 -30.70 21.93
C ASP A 21 7.65 -30.87 20.47
N MET A 22 8.50 -31.86 20.24
CA MET A 22 9.11 -32.15 18.95
C MET A 22 8.10 -32.69 17.93
N ASP A 23 7.07 -33.40 18.39
CA ASP A 23 6.01 -33.93 17.53
C ASP A 23 5.12 -32.77 17.04
N ALA A 24 4.77 -31.85 17.94
CA ALA A 24 4.03 -30.65 17.57
C ALA A 24 4.84 -29.73 16.63
N CYS A 25 6.15 -29.65 16.82
CA CYS A 25 7.05 -28.92 15.93
C CYS A 25 7.05 -29.53 14.52
N GLY A 26 7.20 -30.85 14.40
CA GLY A 26 7.14 -31.56 13.12
C GLY A 26 5.81 -31.36 12.40
N LEU A 27 4.70 -31.53 13.10
CA LEU A 27 3.35 -31.33 12.53
C LEU A 27 3.10 -29.89 12.08
N LEU A 28 3.62 -28.90 12.81
CA LEU A 28 3.51 -27.49 12.44
C LEU A 28 4.32 -27.18 11.18
N LEU A 29 5.56 -27.68 11.10
CA LEU A 29 6.43 -27.49 9.93
C LEU A 29 5.86 -28.15 8.68
N GLU A 30 5.36 -29.39 8.77
CA GLU A 30 4.71 -30.07 7.63
C GLU A 30 3.52 -29.27 7.09
N LEU A 31 2.74 -28.68 8.00
CA LEU A 31 1.57 -27.89 7.65
C LEU A 31 1.98 -26.58 6.96
N ILE A 32 3.01 -25.91 7.46
CA ILE A 32 3.60 -24.71 6.84
C ILE A 32 4.17 -25.05 5.45
N GLU A 33 5.01 -26.08 5.35
CA GLU A 33 5.71 -26.46 4.13
C GLU A 33 4.76 -26.85 2.99
N ARG A 34 3.63 -27.48 3.32
CA ARG A 34 2.59 -27.80 2.34
C ARG A 34 2.07 -26.55 1.61
N TYR A 35 1.73 -25.51 2.36
CA TYR A 35 1.23 -24.25 1.80
C TYR A 35 2.35 -23.42 1.19
N ALA A 36 3.52 -23.41 1.82
CA ALA A 36 4.70 -22.73 1.32
C ALA A 36 5.15 -23.29 -0.03
N GLY A 37 5.26 -24.62 -0.18
CA GLY A 37 5.68 -25.24 -1.43
C GLY A 37 4.74 -24.93 -2.60
N ALA A 38 3.42 -24.93 -2.37
CA ALA A 38 2.46 -24.51 -3.38
C ALA A 38 2.62 -23.02 -3.75
N ALA A 39 2.85 -22.16 -2.75
CA ALA A 39 3.05 -20.73 -2.96
C ALA A 39 4.37 -20.44 -3.71
N VAL A 40 5.49 -21.04 -3.29
CA VAL A 40 6.81 -20.91 -3.92
C VAL A 40 6.75 -21.38 -5.37
N LYS A 41 6.15 -22.56 -5.64
CA LYS A 41 5.97 -23.07 -7.01
C LYS A 41 5.14 -22.15 -7.87
N SER A 42 4.02 -21.64 -7.35
CA SER A 42 3.18 -20.69 -8.09
C SER A 42 3.97 -19.44 -8.42
N GLN A 43 4.70 -18.91 -7.45
CA GLN A 43 5.43 -17.65 -7.58
C GLN A 43 6.65 -17.78 -8.51
N LEU A 44 7.39 -18.89 -8.47
CA LEU A 44 8.48 -19.17 -9.43
C LEU A 44 7.95 -19.36 -10.86
N LYS A 45 6.79 -20.01 -11.01
CA LYS A 45 6.10 -20.11 -12.31
C LYS A 45 5.69 -18.75 -12.85
N ASP A 46 5.27 -17.82 -11.99
CA ASP A 46 4.95 -16.45 -12.40
C ASP A 46 6.18 -15.72 -12.97
N TYR A 47 7.40 -16.10 -12.55
CA TYR A 47 8.67 -15.65 -13.15
C TYR A 47 9.13 -16.47 -14.37
N ASN A 48 8.34 -17.46 -14.80
CA ASN A 48 8.72 -18.45 -15.82
C ASN A 48 9.99 -19.26 -15.45
N ILE A 49 10.24 -19.42 -14.14
CA ILE A 49 11.38 -20.17 -13.61
C ILE A 49 10.90 -21.57 -13.21
N TYR A 50 11.45 -22.58 -13.87
CA TYR A 50 11.20 -24.00 -13.59
C TYR A 50 12.44 -24.68 -13.02
N ASP A 51 13.12 -23.99 -12.10
CA ASP A 51 14.35 -24.44 -11.46
C ASP A 51 14.01 -25.15 -10.15
N THR A 52 14.12 -26.48 -10.15
CA THR A 52 13.80 -27.32 -8.99
C THR A 52 14.86 -27.19 -7.89
N GLU A 53 16.11 -26.87 -8.24
CA GLU A 53 17.18 -26.65 -7.26
C GLU A 53 16.95 -25.32 -6.52
N LEU A 54 16.56 -24.28 -7.25
CA LEU A 54 16.18 -22.99 -6.65
C LEU A 54 14.97 -23.13 -5.71
N GLU A 55 13.97 -23.91 -6.12
CA GLU A 55 12.82 -24.22 -5.27
C GLU A 55 13.27 -24.88 -3.95
N GLN A 56 14.17 -25.87 -4.03
CA GLN A 56 14.70 -26.54 -2.84
C GLN A 56 15.53 -25.60 -1.96
N GLU A 57 16.31 -24.69 -2.55
CA GLU A 57 17.07 -23.67 -1.82
C GLU A 57 16.14 -22.74 -1.03
N ILE A 58 15.09 -22.23 -1.68
CA ILE A 58 14.07 -21.38 -1.06
C ILE A 58 13.37 -22.12 0.09
N MET A 59 13.01 -23.38 -0.14
CA MET A 59 12.35 -24.20 0.89
C MET A 59 13.27 -24.46 2.08
N ALA A 60 14.56 -24.71 1.86
CA ALA A 60 15.54 -24.93 2.92
C ALA A 60 15.80 -23.65 3.74
N GLU A 61 16.04 -22.50 3.10
CA GLU A 61 16.24 -21.22 3.79
C GLU A 61 14.95 -20.80 4.54
N GLY A 62 13.79 -21.02 3.94
CA GLY A 62 12.50 -20.74 4.56
C GLY A 62 12.29 -21.57 5.82
N CYS A 63 12.61 -22.86 5.79
CA CYS A 63 12.51 -23.75 6.95
C CYS A 63 13.41 -23.27 8.11
N VAL A 64 14.67 -22.97 7.83
CA VAL A 64 15.61 -22.42 8.83
C VAL A 64 15.10 -21.10 9.42
N THR A 65 14.59 -20.21 8.57
CA THR A 65 14.09 -18.90 9.00
C THR A 65 12.83 -19.02 9.85
N VAL A 66 11.90 -19.90 9.49
CA VAL A 66 10.69 -20.20 10.27
C VAL A 66 11.07 -20.80 11.62
N CYS A 67 11.91 -21.83 11.66
CA CYS A 67 12.36 -22.44 12.91
C CYS A 67 12.97 -21.41 13.86
N ARG A 68 13.86 -20.55 13.34
CA ARG A 68 14.44 -19.43 14.11
C ARG A 68 13.35 -18.51 14.64
N LYS A 69 12.44 -18.03 13.79
CA LYS A 69 11.38 -17.07 14.19
C LYS A 69 10.40 -17.63 15.19
N LEU A 70 10.06 -18.92 15.06
CA LEU A 70 9.23 -19.62 16.04
C LEU A 70 9.97 -19.75 17.38
N SER A 71 11.26 -20.09 17.38
CA SER A 71 12.08 -20.20 18.60
C SER A 71 12.32 -18.87 19.32
N GLU A 72 12.35 -17.76 18.57
CA GLU A 72 12.50 -16.40 19.12
C GLU A 72 11.23 -15.89 19.82
N GLY A 73 10.10 -16.61 19.72
CA GLY A 73 8.86 -16.23 20.40
C GLY A 73 8.27 -14.90 19.92
N PHE A 74 8.56 -14.48 18.68
CA PHE A 74 8.23 -13.16 18.11
C PHE A 74 6.75 -12.72 18.29
N TRP A 75 5.86 -13.69 18.48
CA TRP A 75 4.42 -13.55 18.67
C TRP A 75 4.00 -13.22 20.11
N GLN A 76 4.78 -13.61 21.11
CA GLN A 76 4.46 -13.38 22.53
C GLN A 76 4.74 -11.94 22.98
N SER A 77 5.54 -11.19 22.21
CA SER A 77 5.87 -9.79 22.50
C SER A 77 4.94 -8.76 21.88
N ASP A 78 3.97 -9.19 21.05
CA ASP A 78 3.11 -8.29 20.28
C ASP A 78 1.63 -8.70 20.41
N GLU A 79 0.88 -8.03 21.29
CA GLU A 79 -0.56 -8.23 21.55
C GLU A 79 -1.46 -8.09 20.30
N ARG A 80 -0.89 -7.71 19.15
CA ARG A 80 -1.59 -7.47 17.89
C ARG A 80 -1.70 -8.69 16.98
N ILE A 81 -1.03 -9.80 17.29
CA ILE A 81 -1.01 -10.97 16.43
C ILE A 81 -1.78 -12.13 17.07
N ALA A 82 -2.83 -12.59 16.41
CA ALA A 82 -3.63 -13.69 16.89
C ALA A 82 -2.90 -15.04 16.66
N PRO A 83 -3.06 -16.03 17.54
CA PRO A 83 -2.49 -17.36 17.34
C PRO A 83 -2.82 -18.00 15.98
N GLU A 84 -3.98 -17.67 15.41
CA GLU A 84 -4.45 -18.16 14.11
C GLU A 84 -3.66 -17.61 12.91
N ASP A 85 -2.90 -16.52 13.11
CA ASP A 85 -2.04 -15.92 12.08
C ASP A 85 -0.68 -16.63 11.94
N VAL A 86 -0.35 -17.57 12.83
CA VAL A 86 0.92 -18.34 12.83
C VAL A 86 1.22 -18.92 11.45
N LEU A 87 0.25 -19.63 10.88
CA LEU A 87 0.39 -20.25 9.57
C LEU A 87 0.62 -19.21 8.47
N ARG A 88 -0.15 -18.12 8.48
CA ARG A 88 -0.11 -17.07 7.46
C ARG A 88 1.27 -16.41 7.40
N TYR A 89 1.81 -16.02 8.55
CA TYR A 89 3.13 -15.40 8.63
C TYR A 89 4.25 -16.32 8.16
N CYS A 90 4.21 -17.59 8.60
CA CYS A 90 5.23 -18.57 8.26
C CYS A 90 5.25 -18.81 6.76
N VAL A 91 4.09 -18.99 6.12
CA VAL A 91 3.98 -19.06 4.65
C VAL A 91 4.46 -17.77 3.99
N GLY A 92 4.20 -16.60 4.61
CA GLY A 92 4.69 -15.31 4.14
C GLY A 92 6.22 -15.20 4.08
N ILE A 93 6.95 -15.88 4.96
CA ILE A 93 8.43 -15.95 4.89
C ILE A 93 8.87 -16.60 3.58
N TYR A 94 8.28 -17.74 3.21
CA TYR A 94 8.63 -18.44 1.97
C TYR A 94 8.27 -17.64 0.72
N ARG A 95 7.14 -16.93 0.73
CA ARG A 95 6.77 -16.02 -0.38
C ARG A 95 7.83 -14.95 -0.60
N ARG A 96 8.30 -14.30 0.48
CA ARG A 96 9.37 -13.29 0.38
C ARG A 96 10.67 -13.86 -0.16
N LEU A 97 11.04 -15.08 0.27
CA LEU A 97 12.22 -15.75 -0.26
C LEU A 97 12.06 -16.11 -1.74
N ALA A 98 10.89 -16.60 -2.15
CA ALA A 98 10.59 -16.89 -3.55
C ALA A 98 10.69 -15.65 -4.44
N VAL A 99 10.19 -14.49 -3.98
CA VAL A 99 10.40 -13.21 -4.66
C VAL A 99 11.88 -12.90 -4.77
N ARG A 100 12.62 -12.88 -3.66
CA ARG A 100 14.04 -12.50 -3.64
C ARG A 100 14.90 -13.36 -4.57
N TYR A 101 14.73 -14.67 -4.49
CA TYR A 101 15.49 -15.64 -5.27
C TYR A 101 15.04 -15.69 -6.74
N GLY A 102 13.72 -15.61 -6.97
CA GLY A 102 13.16 -15.50 -8.31
C GLY A 102 13.66 -14.26 -9.05
N THR A 103 13.68 -13.09 -8.39
CA THR A 103 14.24 -11.84 -8.93
C THR A 103 15.69 -12.01 -9.34
N LYS A 104 16.54 -12.51 -8.43
CA LYS A 104 17.97 -12.67 -8.70
C LYS A 104 18.22 -13.61 -9.88
N LYS A 105 17.52 -14.75 -9.93
CA LYS A 105 17.65 -15.72 -11.02
C LYS A 105 17.15 -15.17 -12.36
N ALA A 106 16.06 -14.40 -12.34
CA ALA A 106 15.54 -13.74 -13.53
C ALA A 106 16.54 -12.69 -14.07
N GLU A 107 17.16 -11.90 -13.21
CA GLU A 107 18.23 -10.95 -13.59
C GLU A 107 19.43 -11.68 -14.22
N GLU A 108 19.88 -12.79 -13.63
CA GLU A 108 20.96 -13.64 -14.16
C GLU A 108 20.61 -14.18 -15.57
N LEU A 109 19.38 -14.64 -15.77
CA LEU A 109 18.91 -15.16 -17.06
C LEU A 109 18.85 -14.08 -18.16
N VAL A 110 18.41 -12.86 -17.80
CA VAL A 110 18.41 -11.70 -18.72
C VAL A 110 19.85 -11.31 -19.08
N HIS A 111 20.76 -11.31 -18.11
CA HIS A 111 22.16 -10.98 -18.34
C HIS A 111 22.87 -12.02 -19.23
N SER A 112 22.56 -13.32 -19.06
CA SER A 112 23.11 -14.39 -19.92
C SER A 112 22.58 -14.31 -21.36
N GLN A 113 21.30 -13.99 -21.54
CA GLN A 113 20.70 -13.82 -22.88
C GLN A 113 21.28 -12.61 -23.63
N SER A 114 21.67 -11.55 -22.91
CA SER A 114 22.33 -10.38 -23.49
C SER A 114 23.77 -10.65 -23.94
N LEU A 115 24.45 -11.66 -23.38
CA LEU A 115 25.83 -12.03 -23.73
C LEU A 115 25.87 -12.97 -24.95
N GLU A 116 24.86 -13.81 -25.15
CA GLU A 116 24.75 -14.70 -26.31
C GLU A 116 24.35 -13.97 -27.62
N GLY A 117 23.92 -12.70 -27.55
CA GLY A 117 23.51 -11.86 -28.68
C GLY A 117 24.57 -10.91 -29.24
N MET A 118 25.86 -11.12 -28.94
CA MET A 118 26.95 -10.28 -29.44
C MET A 118 27.56 -10.84 -30.75
N GLU A 119 27.58 -10.05 -31.83
CA GLU A 119 28.47 -10.32 -32.97
C GLU A 119 29.93 -9.98 -32.61
N GLU A 120 30.90 -10.65 -33.26
CA GLU A 120 32.37 -10.51 -33.08
C GLU A 120 32.93 -9.07 -33.22
N GLY A 121 32.09 -8.08 -33.57
CA GLY A 121 32.45 -6.66 -33.67
C GLY A 121 32.02 -5.77 -32.50
N GLY A 122 31.40 -6.31 -31.44
CA GLY A 122 31.04 -5.54 -30.23
C GLY A 122 29.91 -4.52 -30.41
N GLN A 123 29.11 -4.60 -31.48
CA GLN A 123 27.87 -3.85 -31.60
C GLN A 123 26.67 -4.74 -31.23
N PRO A 124 25.74 -4.23 -30.40
CA PRO A 124 24.55 -4.98 -30.02
C PRO A 124 23.63 -5.17 -31.24
N LEU A 125 23.29 -6.42 -31.54
CA LEU A 125 22.24 -6.75 -32.50
C LEU A 125 20.93 -6.13 -32.03
N LYS A 126 20.24 -5.38 -32.91
CA LYS A 126 18.88 -4.89 -32.66
C LYS A 126 17.96 -6.10 -32.54
N THR A 127 17.74 -6.57 -31.31
CA THR A 127 16.66 -7.49 -31.00
C THR A 127 15.35 -6.76 -31.25
N VAL A 128 14.50 -7.39 -32.06
CA VAL A 128 13.11 -7.00 -32.24
C VAL A 128 12.49 -6.97 -30.86
N SER A 129 12.14 -5.79 -30.38
CA SER A 129 11.49 -5.57 -29.09
C SER A 129 10.21 -6.40 -29.04
N ASP A 130 10.19 -7.41 -28.17
CA ASP A 130 8.98 -8.15 -27.84
C ASP A 130 7.93 -7.16 -27.32
N PRO A 131 6.71 -7.08 -27.90
CA PRO A 131 5.70 -6.08 -27.53
C PRO A 131 5.12 -6.26 -26.12
N GLN A 132 5.50 -7.31 -25.40
CA GLN A 132 5.11 -7.55 -24.02
C GLN A 132 6.28 -7.21 -23.11
N GLY A 133 6.18 -6.09 -22.40
CA GLY A 133 7.16 -5.67 -21.40
C GLY A 133 7.46 -6.76 -20.38
N ASN A 134 8.65 -6.71 -19.79
CA ASN A 134 9.17 -7.69 -18.82
C ASN A 134 8.07 -8.20 -17.86
N PRO A 135 7.73 -9.50 -17.84
CA PRO A 135 6.73 -10.09 -16.93
C PRO A 135 7.03 -9.78 -15.46
N PHE A 136 8.30 -9.59 -15.12
CA PHE A 136 8.78 -9.15 -13.80
C PHE A 136 8.24 -7.76 -13.41
N ASP A 137 8.28 -6.80 -14.34
CA ASP A 137 7.70 -5.48 -14.12
C ASP A 137 6.19 -5.60 -13.91
N TYR A 138 5.52 -6.50 -14.64
CA TYR A 138 4.07 -6.69 -14.52
C TYR A 138 3.66 -7.26 -13.16
N PHE A 139 4.39 -8.23 -12.61
CA PHE A 139 4.07 -8.88 -11.33
C PHE A 139 4.53 -8.08 -10.10
N TRP A 140 5.74 -7.51 -10.13
CA TRP A 140 6.18 -6.57 -9.08
C TRP A 140 5.24 -5.36 -9.02
N LYS A 141 4.84 -4.84 -10.20
CA LYS A 141 3.75 -3.86 -10.27
C LYS A 141 2.46 -4.42 -9.69
N LYS A 142 2.06 -5.68 -9.95
CA LYS A 142 0.78 -6.24 -9.46
C LYS A 142 0.69 -6.35 -7.93
N GLU A 143 1.72 -6.85 -7.25
CA GLU A 143 1.73 -6.94 -5.78
C GLU A 143 1.88 -5.56 -5.12
N GLN A 144 2.74 -4.70 -5.69
CA GLN A 144 2.76 -3.29 -5.32
C GLN A 144 1.40 -2.63 -5.58
N PHE A 145 0.72 -2.90 -6.70
CA PHE A 145 -0.58 -2.34 -7.04
C PHE A 145 -1.64 -2.79 -6.05
N GLN A 146 -1.63 -4.04 -5.58
CA GLN A 146 -2.58 -4.51 -4.58
C GLN A 146 -2.39 -3.80 -3.23
N ILE A 147 -1.14 -3.65 -2.79
CA ILE A 147 -0.84 -2.98 -1.51
C ILE A 147 -1.04 -1.47 -1.62
N ILE A 148 -0.58 -0.86 -2.72
CA ILE A 148 -0.84 0.55 -3.04
C ILE A 148 -2.35 0.78 -3.15
N SER A 149 -3.11 -0.13 -3.78
CA SER A 149 -4.57 -0.04 -3.87
C SER A 149 -5.21 -0.10 -2.48
N GLN A 150 -4.77 -0.99 -1.59
CA GLN A 150 -5.23 -1.01 -0.20
C GLN A 150 -4.89 0.30 0.55
N VAL A 151 -3.70 0.87 0.31
CA VAL A 151 -3.29 2.14 0.93
C VAL A 151 -4.06 3.32 0.37
N ILE A 152 -4.31 3.35 -0.93
CA ILE A 152 -5.18 4.33 -1.58
C ILE A 152 -6.58 4.19 -1.00
N HIS A 153 -7.12 2.99 -0.88
CA HIS A 153 -8.44 2.76 -0.27
C HIS A 153 -8.49 3.30 1.18
N MET A 154 -7.50 2.97 2.02
CA MET A 154 -7.42 3.52 3.39
C MET A 154 -7.30 5.04 3.39
N TYR A 155 -6.52 5.60 2.47
CA TYR A 155 -6.36 7.04 2.32
C TYR A 155 -7.69 7.70 1.92
N MET A 156 -8.42 7.12 0.96
CA MET A 156 -9.70 7.64 0.49
C MET A 156 -10.79 7.53 1.56
N MET A 157 -10.87 6.40 2.27
CA MET A 157 -11.75 6.25 3.44
C MET A 157 -11.50 7.35 4.48
N GLU A 158 -10.22 7.62 4.78
CA GLU A 158 -9.85 8.66 5.72
C GLU A 158 -10.08 10.08 5.16
N PHE A 159 -9.90 10.29 3.86
CA PHE A 159 -10.15 11.57 3.18
C PHE A 159 -11.64 11.96 3.23
N PHE A 160 -12.53 11.03 2.88
CA PHE A 160 -13.98 11.28 2.85
C PHE A 160 -14.59 11.51 4.25
N ASP A 161 -13.95 11.00 5.31
CA ASP A 161 -14.35 11.22 6.71
C ASP A 161 -13.43 12.20 7.47
N PHE A 162 -12.53 12.91 6.77
CA PHE A 162 -11.50 13.69 7.45
C PHE A 162 -12.06 14.92 8.18
N LYS A 163 -11.54 15.18 9.38
CA LYS A 163 -12.00 16.26 10.27
C LYS A 163 -11.43 17.64 9.89
N ARG A 164 -11.79 18.15 8.71
CA ARG A 164 -11.40 19.49 8.20
C ARG A 164 -12.57 20.20 7.51
N GLU A 165 -12.35 21.46 7.14
CA GLU A 165 -13.35 22.22 6.40
C GLU A 165 -13.45 21.75 4.94
N PRO A 166 -14.66 21.72 4.35
CA PRO A 166 -14.91 21.20 3.01
C PRO A 166 -13.99 21.76 1.92
N TYR A 167 -13.84 23.09 1.85
CA TYR A 167 -12.98 23.75 0.86
C TYR A 167 -11.50 23.33 0.94
N MET A 168 -11.00 23.03 2.15
CA MET A 168 -9.62 22.55 2.33
C MET A 168 -9.44 21.12 1.82
N LEU A 169 -10.46 20.27 2.01
CA LEU A 169 -10.47 18.90 1.51
C LEU A 169 -10.61 18.86 0.00
N LEU A 170 -11.47 19.69 -0.58
CA LEU A 170 -11.62 19.81 -2.03
C LEU A 170 -10.34 20.29 -2.70
N CYS A 171 -9.64 21.29 -2.13
CA CYS A 171 -8.32 21.69 -2.65
C CYS A 171 -7.35 20.49 -2.74
N LEU A 172 -7.33 19.61 -1.74
CA LEU A 172 -6.54 18.39 -1.76
C LEU A 172 -7.07 17.38 -2.78
N GLY A 173 -8.38 17.18 -2.83
CA GLY A 173 -9.07 16.29 -3.77
C GLY A 173 -8.73 16.62 -5.20
N TYR A 174 -9.00 17.85 -5.63
CA TYR A 174 -8.74 18.30 -6.99
C TYR A 174 -7.24 18.30 -7.32
N ALA A 175 -6.38 18.84 -6.43
CA ALA A 175 -4.96 18.97 -6.73
C ALA A 175 -4.20 17.64 -6.71
N LYS A 176 -4.52 16.69 -5.82
CA LYS A 176 -3.73 15.47 -5.62
C LYS A 176 -4.43 14.17 -5.94
N ILE A 177 -5.76 14.14 -6.03
CA ILE A 177 -6.49 12.91 -6.35
C ILE A 177 -7.00 13.01 -7.79
N LEU A 178 -7.86 13.98 -8.06
CA LEU A 178 -8.54 14.09 -9.34
C LEU A 178 -7.59 14.41 -10.49
N SER A 179 -6.56 15.24 -10.25
CA SER A 179 -5.52 15.49 -11.23
C SER A 179 -4.89 14.19 -11.75
N HIS A 180 -4.75 13.15 -10.91
CA HIS A 180 -4.22 11.86 -11.34
C HIS A 180 -5.24 10.99 -12.10
N ILE A 181 -6.54 11.17 -11.85
CA ILE A 181 -7.63 10.43 -12.49
C ILE A 181 -7.90 10.94 -13.92
N ILE A 182 -7.95 12.27 -14.10
CA ILE A 182 -8.32 12.89 -15.37
C ILE A 182 -7.19 12.85 -16.42
N GLY A 183 -5.95 12.54 -16.01
CA GLY A 183 -4.86 12.24 -16.94
C GLY A 183 -4.30 13.42 -17.76
N ASP A 184 -4.59 14.68 -17.38
CA ASP A 184 -4.13 15.86 -18.12
C ASP A 184 -2.59 15.96 -18.15
N GLU A 185 -2.00 16.16 -19.33
CA GLU A 185 -0.56 16.21 -19.57
C GLU A 185 0.08 17.56 -19.14
N ASN A 186 -0.73 18.59 -18.87
CA ASN A 186 -0.25 19.94 -18.49
C ASN A 186 0.11 20.11 -16.98
N LYS A 187 0.42 19.01 -16.27
CA LYS A 187 0.63 18.91 -14.80
C LYS A 187 1.88 19.57 -14.21
N ASN A 188 2.44 20.61 -14.84
CA ASN A 188 3.63 21.25 -14.30
C ASN A 188 3.37 21.94 -12.93
N ASN A 189 2.12 22.26 -12.59
CA ASN A 189 1.70 22.60 -11.23
C ASN A 189 0.26 22.14 -10.92
N ALA A 190 0.11 21.03 -10.20
CA ALA A 190 -1.19 20.40 -9.92
C ALA A 190 -2.14 21.29 -9.07
N VAL A 191 -1.61 22.21 -8.26
CA VAL A 191 -2.44 23.14 -7.47
C VAL A 191 -3.00 24.25 -8.35
N ASP A 192 -2.20 24.79 -9.28
CA ASP A 192 -2.67 25.83 -10.21
C ASP A 192 -3.72 25.26 -11.16
N TRP A 193 -3.51 24.04 -11.66
CA TRP A 193 -4.51 23.32 -12.44
C TRP A 193 -5.83 23.16 -11.68
N ALA A 194 -5.77 22.68 -10.44
CA ALA A 194 -6.96 22.53 -9.61
C ALA A 194 -7.67 23.87 -9.37
N PHE A 195 -6.90 24.95 -9.14
CA PHE A 195 -7.46 26.29 -9.01
C PHE A 195 -8.18 26.76 -10.27
N GLN A 196 -7.65 26.47 -11.46
CA GLN A 196 -8.34 26.80 -12.70
C GLN A 196 -9.58 25.93 -12.92
N TYR A 197 -9.50 24.64 -12.58
CA TYR A 197 -10.63 23.70 -12.73
C TYR A 197 -11.80 24.06 -11.81
N MET A 198 -11.50 24.42 -10.55
CA MET A 198 -12.51 24.78 -9.55
C MET A 198 -13.10 26.19 -9.75
N LYS A 199 -12.65 26.93 -10.76
CA LYS A 199 -13.07 28.30 -11.00
C LYS A 199 -14.56 28.34 -11.32
N ASP A 200 -15.25 29.35 -10.81
CA ASP A 200 -16.69 29.61 -11.02
C ASP A 200 -17.63 28.52 -10.44
N HIS A 201 -17.10 27.56 -9.68
CA HIS A 201 -17.87 26.53 -8.98
C HIS A 201 -17.81 26.77 -7.47
N ASN A 202 -18.96 26.63 -6.80
CA ASN A 202 -19.01 26.69 -5.35
C ASN A 202 -18.63 25.34 -4.72
N VAL A 203 -18.32 25.37 -3.42
CA VAL A 203 -17.94 24.18 -2.65
C VAL A 203 -18.99 23.06 -2.78
N GLY A 204 -20.28 23.37 -2.74
CA GLY A 204 -21.35 22.37 -2.83
C GLY A 204 -21.34 21.62 -4.17
N GLN A 205 -21.19 22.35 -5.28
CA GLN A 205 -21.05 21.79 -6.63
C GLN A 205 -19.80 20.91 -6.72
N LEU A 206 -18.66 21.44 -6.28
CA LEU A 206 -17.37 20.73 -6.28
C LEU A 206 -17.41 19.46 -5.41
N SER A 207 -18.16 19.45 -4.31
CA SER A 207 -18.34 18.26 -3.47
C SER A 207 -19.05 17.13 -4.21
N GLU A 208 -20.11 17.43 -4.96
CA GLU A 208 -20.86 16.43 -5.71
C GLU A 208 -20.08 15.98 -6.95
N GLU A 209 -19.54 16.93 -7.73
CA GLU A 209 -18.73 16.65 -8.91
C GLU A 209 -17.53 15.76 -8.59
N PHE A 210 -16.75 16.10 -7.56
CA PHE A 210 -15.61 15.29 -7.15
C PHE A 210 -16.03 13.85 -6.79
N LYS A 211 -17.12 13.70 -6.03
CA LYS A 211 -17.62 12.39 -5.61
C LYS A 211 -18.07 11.57 -6.80
N GLU A 212 -18.82 12.17 -7.72
CA GLU A 212 -19.29 11.52 -8.95
C GLU A 212 -18.12 11.10 -9.84
N GLU A 213 -17.18 12.02 -10.11
CA GLU A 213 -16.01 11.74 -10.94
C GLU A 213 -15.14 10.64 -10.31
N PHE A 214 -14.86 10.73 -9.00
CA PHE A 214 -14.08 9.74 -8.30
C PHE A 214 -14.75 8.36 -8.30
N ASN A 215 -16.02 8.26 -7.87
CA ASN A 215 -16.76 7.00 -7.80
C ASN A 215 -17.06 6.40 -9.18
N SER A 216 -17.09 7.21 -10.25
CA SER A 216 -17.20 6.70 -11.63
C SER A 216 -15.89 6.05 -12.11
N SER A 217 -14.76 6.50 -11.57
CA SER A 217 -13.42 5.97 -11.88
C SER A 217 -13.05 4.73 -11.05
N ASP A 218 -13.53 4.64 -9.80
CA ASP A 218 -13.34 3.48 -8.91
C ASP A 218 -14.61 2.61 -8.89
N ARG A 219 -14.61 1.54 -9.70
CA ARG A 219 -15.76 0.63 -9.78
C ARG A 219 -15.88 -0.34 -8.61
N GLU A 220 -14.83 -0.48 -7.81
CA GLU A 220 -14.79 -1.44 -6.70
C GLU A 220 -15.28 -0.80 -5.40
N HIS A 221 -15.02 0.48 -5.21
CA HIS A 221 -15.36 1.21 -3.99
C HIS A 221 -16.25 2.40 -4.30
N GLN A 222 -17.29 2.59 -3.50
CA GLN A 222 -18.18 3.74 -3.57
C GLN A 222 -18.08 4.50 -2.26
N TYR A 223 -17.59 5.74 -2.33
CA TYR A 223 -17.33 6.55 -1.14
C TYR A 223 -18.42 7.61 -0.98
N GLU A 224 -18.74 7.91 0.28
CA GLU A 224 -19.68 8.96 0.66
C GLU A 224 -19.00 9.94 1.60
N TRP A 225 -19.37 11.23 1.49
CA TRP A 225 -18.89 12.24 2.42
C TRP A 225 -19.37 11.94 3.84
N GLY A 226 -18.44 11.93 4.80
CA GLY A 226 -18.77 11.68 6.20
C GLY A 226 -19.72 12.74 6.77
N GLU A 227 -20.51 12.38 7.79
CA GLU A 227 -21.54 13.24 8.38
C GLU A 227 -21.01 14.63 8.79
N ARG A 228 -19.76 14.68 9.25
CA ARG A 228 -19.13 15.94 9.66
C ARG A 228 -18.88 16.87 8.47
N TYR A 229 -18.49 16.31 7.33
CA TYR A 229 -18.30 17.07 6.10
C TYR A 229 -19.63 17.70 5.68
N LEU A 230 -20.69 16.88 5.61
CA LEU A 230 -22.05 17.30 5.24
C LEU A 230 -22.59 18.36 6.21
N LYS A 231 -22.33 18.21 7.52
CA LYS A 231 -22.69 19.21 8.51
C LYS A 231 -21.91 20.52 8.32
N ASN A 232 -20.65 20.44 7.94
CA ASN A 232 -19.80 21.61 7.74
C ASN A 232 -20.18 22.41 6.49
N LEU A 233 -20.76 21.80 5.45
CA LEU A 233 -21.26 22.52 4.27
C LEU A 233 -22.31 23.59 4.63
N ASN A 234 -23.15 23.33 5.63
CA ASN A 234 -24.22 24.24 6.03
C ASN A 234 -23.80 25.27 7.08
N LYS A 235 -22.53 25.29 7.49
CA LYS A 235 -22.06 26.26 8.48
C LYS A 235 -21.96 27.65 7.87
N ALA A 236 -22.28 28.67 8.67
CA ALA A 236 -22.03 30.04 8.31
C ALA A 236 -20.51 30.30 8.22
N TYR A 237 -20.12 31.00 7.17
CA TYR A 237 -18.78 31.51 6.89
C TYR A 237 -18.89 33.02 6.66
N VAL A 238 -17.91 33.77 7.17
CA VAL A 238 -17.84 35.23 6.98
C VAL A 238 -16.77 35.49 5.94
N CYS A 239 -17.18 35.99 4.78
CA CYS A 239 -16.30 36.32 3.66
C CYS A 239 -15.45 37.56 3.95
N GLU A 240 -14.43 37.79 3.11
CA GLU A 240 -13.56 38.97 3.24
C GLU A 240 -14.34 40.31 3.13
N ASP A 241 -15.47 40.32 2.44
CA ASP A 241 -16.38 41.47 2.28
C ASP A 241 -17.45 41.57 3.38
N GLU A 242 -17.32 40.79 4.45
CA GLU A 242 -18.23 40.69 5.59
C GLU A 242 -19.60 40.05 5.27
N GLU A 243 -19.81 39.51 4.06
CA GLU A 243 -21.00 38.72 3.76
C GLU A 243 -20.99 37.39 4.56
N VAL A 244 -22.17 36.98 5.05
CA VAL A 244 -22.33 35.71 5.77
C VAL A 244 -23.07 34.72 4.88
N ILE A 245 -22.33 33.75 4.34
CA ILE A 245 -22.85 32.72 3.45
C ILE A 245 -22.65 31.33 4.05
N PRO A 246 -23.40 30.30 3.64
CA PRO A 246 -23.07 28.93 4.01
C PRO A 246 -21.78 28.49 3.29
N VAL A 247 -21.02 27.59 3.92
CA VAL A 247 -19.77 27.06 3.34
C VAL A 247 -19.98 26.43 1.96
N SER A 248 -21.16 25.85 1.69
CA SER A 248 -21.53 25.30 0.38
C SER A 248 -21.45 26.33 -0.75
N ASP A 249 -21.68 27.61 -0.45
CA ASP A 249 -21.84 28.66 -1.46
C ASP A 249 -20.52 29.39 -1.74
N ILE A 250 -19.46 29.07 -1.00
CA ILE A 250 -18.13 29.64 -1.19
C ILE A 250 -17.59 29.23 -2.57
N VAL A 251 -17.20 30.21 -3.38
CA VAL A 251 -16.36 30.00 -4.57
C VAL A 251 -14.90 30.09 -4.15
N ILE A 252 -14.21 28.95 -4.08
CA ILE A 252 -12.85 28.83 -3.51
C ILE A 252 -11.86 29.81 -4.16
N THR A 253 -11.96 29.99 -5.48
CA THR A 253 -11.03 30.81 -6.25
C THR A 253 -11.24 32.31 -6.08
N GLU A 254 -12.42 32.72 -5.60
CA GLU A 254 -12.75 34.12 -5.33
C GLU A 254 -12.38 34.50 -3.90
N GLU A 255 -12.70 33.63 -2.94
CA GLU A 255 -12.47 33.87 -1.51
C GLU A 255 -11.02 33.59 -1.08
N PHE A 256 -10.31 32.67 -1.75
CA PHE A 256 -8.99 32.22 -1.28
C PHE A 256 -7.89 32.31 -2.32
N HIS A 257 -6.70 32.71 -1.87
CA HIS A 257 -5.51 32.71 -2.70
C HIS A 257 -4.93 31.30 -2.90
N THR A 258 -4.37 31.04 -4.09
CA THR A 258 -3.71 29.78 -4.46
C THR A 258 -2.62 29.34 -3.47
N LYS A 259 -1.93 30.30 -2.84
CA LYS A 259 -0.93 30.03 -1.80
C LYS A 259 -1.55 29.39 -0.54
N ALA A 260 -2.74 29.83 -0.13
CA ALA A 260 -3.44 29.27 1.01
C ALA A 260 -3.88 27.82 0.71
N ALA A 261 -4.43 27.59 -0.48
CA ALA A 261 -4.80 26.28 -0.95
C ALA A 261 -3.63 25.30 -1.01
N SER A 262 -2.49 25.71 -1.57
CA SER A 262 -1.26 24.90 -1.58
C SER A 262 -0.85 24.47 -0.16
N GLN A 263 -0.91 25.40 0.80
CA GLN A 263 -0.61 25.09 2.20
C GLN A 263 -1.64 24.16 2.85
N TRP A 264 -2.92 24.25 2.49
CA TRP A 264 -3.94 23.31 2.95
C TRP A 264 -3.70 21.92 2.38
N CYS A 265 -3.42 21.79 1.09
CA CYS A 265 -3.08 20.51 0.46
C CYS A 265 -1.95 19.81 1.22
N ILE A 266 -0.86 20.53 1.54
CA ILE A 266 0.26 19.97 2.30
C ILE A 266 -0.18 19.56 3.72
N ARG A 267 -0.87 20.44 4.44
CA ARG A 267 -1.26 20.22 5.84
C ARG A 267 -2.27 19.08 6.00
N VAL A 268 -3.30 19.05 5.16
CA VAL A 268 -4.36 18.05 5.19
C VAL A 268 -3.82 16.70 4.74
N ASN A 269 -3.07 16.64 3.63
CA ASN A 269 -2.42 15.42 3.16
C ASN A 269 -1.53 14.81 4.25
N LYS A 270 -0.68 15.62 4.87
CA LYS A 270 0.20 15.17 5.97
C LYS A 270 -0.61 14.63 7.16
N ALA A 271 -1.72 15.26 7.50
CA ALA A 271 -2.53 14.84 8.64
C ALA A 271 -3.29 13.52 8.37
N ILE A 272 -3.77 13.31 7.14
CA ILE A 272 -4.33 12.03 6.69
C ILE A 272 -3.24 10.95 6.73
N ILE A 273 -2.07 11.21 6.14
CA ILE A 273 -0.92 10.28 6.13
C ILE A 273 -0.51 9.89 7.56
N ASP A 274 -0.37 10.86 8.47
CA ASP A 274 -0.02 10.60 9.88
C ASP A 274 -1.08 9.69 10.56
N LYS A 275 -2.36 9.84 10.20
CA LYS A 275 -3.46 9.02 10.75
C LYS A 275 -3.46 7.60 10.19
N ILE A 276 -3.38 7.43 8.87
CA ILE A 276 -3.30 6.10 8.26
C ILE A 276 -2.03 5.36 8.66
N ALA A 277 -0.89 6.06 8.82
CA ALA A 277 0.36 5.44 9.26
C ALA A 277 0.22 4.80 10.64
N SER A 278 -0.59 5.38 11.53
CA SER A 278 -0.87 4.79 12.84
C SER A 278 -1.68 3.49 12.75
N SER A 279 -2.54 3.35 11.74
CA SER A 279 -3.29 2.14 11.45
C SER A 279 -2.42 1.09 10.76
N ILE A 280 -1.65 1.50 9.75
CA ILE A 280 -0.77 0.63 8.96
C ILE A 280 0.36 0.06 9.83
N LEU A 281 0.89 0.82 10.80
CA LEU A 281 1.88 0.32 11.76
C LEU A 281 1.37 -0.82 12.65
N LYS A 282 0.08 -1.15 12.62
CA LYS A 282 -0.49 -2.33 13.27
C LYS A 282 -0.40 -3.58 12.39
N ASP A 283 -0.15 -3.42 11.10
CA ASP A 283 0.07 -4.50 10.12
C ASP A 283 1.57 -4.58 9.77
N PRO A 284 2.28 -5.63 10.23
CA PRO A 284 3.71 -5.79 9.95
C PRO A 284 4.03 -5.92 8.46
N THR A 285 3.14 -6.55 7.68
CA THR A 285 3.34 -6.82 6.25
C THR A 285 3.21 -5.52 5.45
N MET A 286 2.17 -4.73 5.70
CA MET A 286 2.04 -3.41 5.06
C MET A 286 3.15 -2.45 5.50
N THR A 287 3.57 -2.51 6.77
CA THR A 287 4.63 -1.64 7.29
C THR A 287 5.96 -1.86 6.56
N GLU A 288 6.38 -3.11 6.36
CA GLU A 288 7.66 -3.43 5.73
C GLU A 288 7.74 -2.86 4.30
N ILE A 289 6.66 -2.98 3.54
CA ILE A 289 6.59 -2.55 2.14
C ILE A 289 6.47 -1.02 2.02
N LEU A 290 5.71 -0.39 2.92
CA LEU A 290 5.51 1.07 2.87
C LEU A 290 6.69 1.86 3.44
N MET A 291 7.57 1.23 4.21
CA MET A 291 8.82 1.84 4.70
C MET A 291 9.81 2.19 3.57
N GLU A 292 9.57 1.71 2.34
CA GLU A 292 10.30 2.10 1.14
C GLU A 292 9.86 3.48 0.59
N TYR A 293 8.66 3.96 0.94
CA TYR A 293 8.13 5.25 0.50
C TYR A 293 8.52 6.39 1.46
N ALA A 294 9.10 7.46 0.92
CA ALA A 294 9.71 8.54 1.71
C ALA A 294 8.74 9.22 2.70
N ASP A 295 7.53 9.57 2.25
CA ASP A 295 6.52 10.25 3.08
C ASP A 295 5.99 9.34 4.19
N PHE A 296 5.74 8.07 3.89
CA PHE A 296 5.29 7.09 4.87
C PHE A 296 6.39 6.77 5.89
N LYS A 297 7.63 6.57 5.44
CA LYS A 297 8.80 6.33 6.31
C LYS A 297 8.98 7.47 7.32
N ALA A 298 8.82 8.72 6.89
CA ALA A 298 8.90 9.88 7.77
C ALA A 298 7.77 9.89 8.82
N ALA A 299 6.52 9.63 8.42
CA ALA A 299 5.38 9.54 9.32
C ALA A 299 5.52 8.37 10.32
N ALA A 300 5.91 7.20 9.85
CA ALA A 300 6.11 6.00 10.66
C ALA A 300 7.19 6.18 11.74
N ASN A 301 8.32 6.81 11.38
CA ASN A 301 9.39 7.10 12.34
C ASN A 301 8.96 8.08 13.44
N LYS A 302 8.13 9.08 13.10
CA LYS A 302 7.55 10.03 14.06
C LYS A 302 6.55 9.36 15.03
N VAL A 303 5.75 8.42 14.55
CA VAL A 303 4.84 7.65 15.42
C VAL A 303 5.64 6.74 16.36
N LYS A 304 6.70 6.09 15.86
CA LYS A 304 7.61 5.26 16.66
C LYS A 304 8.36 6.06 17.74
N SER A 305 8.79 7.30 17.45
CA SER A 305 9.49 8.14 18.43
C SER A 305 8.58 8.68 19.54
N ARG A 306 7.32 9.02 19.24
CA ARG A 306 6.33 9.44 20.26
C ARG A 306 6.06 8.34 21.30
N LYS A 307 5.91 7.09 20.86
CA LYS A 307 5.72 5.94 21.77
C LYS A 307 6.91 5.68 22.71
N LYS A 308 8.12 6.12 22.36
CA LYS A 308 9.30 6.04 23.25
C LYS A 308 9.34 7.18 24.27
N GLY A 309 8.77 8.35 23.96
CA GLY A 309 8.69 9.49 24.87
C GLY A 309 7.64 9.35 25.98
N ASP A 310 6.52 8.69 25.70
CA ASP A 310 5.45 8.45 26.69
C ASP A 310 5.77 7.34 27.71
N ARG A 311 6.96 6.73 27.62
CA ARG A 311 7.47 5.68 28.54
C ARG A 311 8.64 6.16 29.40
N ALA A 312 8.95 7.46 29.41
CA ALA A 312 9.97 8.10 30.25
C ALA A 312 9.30 9.06 31.24
#